data_AF-F8WR59-F1
#
_entry.id   AF-F8WR59-F1
#
_cell.length_a   1.000
_cell.length_b   1.000
_cell.length_c   1.000
_cell.angle_alpha   90.00
_cell.angle_beta   90.00
_cell.angle_gamma   90.00
#
_symmetry.space_group_name_H-M   'P 1'
#
loop_
_entity.id
_entity.type
_entity.pdbx_description
1 polymer ?
#
loop_
_entity_poly.entity_id
_entity_poly.type
_entity_poly.pdbx_seq_one_letter_code
_entity_poly.pdbx_strand_id
1 'polypeptide(L)'
;DASRCPSDTLLFEDELEKASNALLARAWSPGWSNANKALTTFINGPLIEYSKNRRKADSATTSLLSPHLHFGELSVKKVFHLVRIKQVLWANEGNKAGEESVNLFLKSIGLREYSRYISFNHPYSHERPLLGHLKFFPWVVNEGYFKAWRQGRTGYPLVDAGMRELWATGWLHDRIRVVVSSFFVKVLQLPWRWGMKYFWDTLLDADLESDALGWQYISGSLPDGREIDRIDNPQFEGYKFDPNGEYVRRWLPELARLPTEWIHHPWNAPESVLQAAGIELGSNYPLPIVGIDAAKTRLLEALSEMWQQEAASRAAMENGTEEGLGDSSESVPAAFPQDMQMEETHEPVRNNPLPVARRYEDQMVPSITSSLLRVEEEETSSDLRHSAEESSRAEVPVTANAQQNVGVTLNERMLQTTNRNAQTQYNTTMELRNVAEDSAVESSSGTRRERDGGVVPVWSPPASSYSEQFV
;
A
#
# COMPACT_ATOMS: atom_id res chain seq x y z
N ASP A 1 -1.99 44.56 5.12
CA ASP A 1 -1.11 44.95 4.02
C ASP A 1 0.07 43.98 3.96
N ALA A 2 -0.07 42.89 3.20
CA ALA A 2 0.95 41.83 3.12
C ALA A 2 2.28 42.34 2.52
N SER A 3 2.27 43.52 1.91
CA SER A 3 3.46 44.23 1.42
C SER A 3 4.41 44.67 2.53
N ARG A 4 3.98 44.66 3.80
CA ARG A 4 4.80 45.03 4.96
C ARG A 4 5.63 43.88 5.53
N CYS A 5 5.43 42.65 5.04
CA CYS A 5 6.18 41.48 5.46
C CYS A 5 7.21 41.13 4.37
N PRO A 6 8.52 41.29 4.62
CA PRO A 6 9.52 40.85 3.65
C PRO A 6 9.43 39.32 3.47
N SER A 7 9.40 38.88 2.22
CA SER A 7 9.42 37.45 1.87
C SER A 7 10.82 37.05 1.42
N ASP A 8 11.46 36.17 2.15
CA ASP A 8 12.74 35.58 1.74
C ASP A 8 12.49 34.36 0.84
N THR A 9 13.34 34.18 -0.17
CA THR A 9 13.31 32.98 -0.99
C THR A 9 14.11 31.89 -0.30
N LEU A 10 13.46 30.78 0.05
CA LEU A 10 14.11 29.63 0.65
C LEU A 10 14.69 28.71 -0.43
N LEU A 11 15.87 28.16 -0.16
CA LEU A 11 16.50 27.13 -0.99
C LEU A 11 16.21 25.77 -0.36
N PHE A 12 15.44 24.95 -1.06
CA PHE A 12 15.07 23.59 -0.64
C PHE A 12 15.80 22.48 -1.42
N GLU A 13 16.51 22.84 -2.48
CA GLU A 13 17.20 21.92 -3.38
C GLU A 13 18.69 22.26 -3.38
N ASP A 14 19.54 21.25 -3.18
CA ASP A 14 20.99 21.37 -3.36
C ASP A 14 21.34 21.38 -4.86
N GLU A 15 22.34 22.16 -5.24
CA GLU A 15 22.89 22.17 -6.60
C GLU A 15 23.33 20.78 -7.07
N LEU A 16 23.81 19.93 -6.15
CA LEU A 16 24.21 18.56 -6.45
C LEU A 16 23.02 17.64 -6.80
N GLU A 17 21.80 17.97 -6.35
CA GLU A 17 20.61 17.14 -6.51
C GLU A 17 19.78 17.51 -7.75
N LYS A 18 20.00 18.71 -8.32
CA LYS A 18 19.26 19.22 -9.49
C LYS A 18 19.18 18.23 -10.65
N ALA A 19 20.27 17.52 -10.93
CA ALA A 19 20.31 16.55 -12.02
C ALA A 19 19.37 15.35 -11.76
N SER A 20 19.32 14.86 -10.51
CA SER A 20 18.41 13.79 -10.09
C SER A 20 16.97 14.27 -10.08
N ASN A 21 16.71 15.47 -9.54
CA ASN A 21 15.38 16.04 -9.41
C ASN A 21 14.74 16.43 -10.75
N ALA A 22 15.54 16.77 -11.75
CA ALA A 22 15.05 17.06 -13.10
C ALA A 22 14.31 15.87 -13.75
N LEU A 23 14.64 14.63 -13.36
CA LEU A 23 13.91 13.44 -13.81
C LEU A 23 12.51 13.36 -13.19
N LEU A 24 12.38 13.72 -11.91
CA LEU A 24 11.12 13.68 -11.17
C LEU A 24 10.07 14.61 -11.79
N ALA A 25 10.49 15.79 -12.24
CA ALA A 25 9.61 16.78 -12.89
C ALA A 25 8.97 16.28 -14.19
N ARG A 26 9.52 15.25 -14.84
CA ARG A 26 8.92 14.63 -16.03
C ARG A 26 7.79 13.66 -15.67
N ALA A 27 7.87 13.04 -14.50
CA ALA A 27 6.91 12.03 -14.04
C ALA A 27 5.79 12.65 -13.19
N TRP A 28 6.09 13.72 -12.45
CA TRP A 28 5.20 14.28 -11.44
C TRP A 28 4.95 15.78 -11.62
N SER A 29 3.74 16.20 -11.28
CA SER A 29 3.36 17.61 -11.21
C SER A 29 2.71 17.87 -9.85
N PRO A 30 3.48 18.30 -8.83
CA PRO A 30 2.95 18.62 -7.51
C PRO A 30 1.85 19.69 -7.54
N GLY A 31 1.13 19.83 -6.43
CA GLY A 31 0.11 20.85 -6.23
C GLY A 31 -1.32 20.32 -6.15
N TRP A 32 -2.10 20.92 -5.25
CA TRP A 32 -3.50 20.56 -4.94
C TRP A 32 -4.45 20.53 -6.17
N SER A 33 -4.20 21.36 -7.18
CA SER A 33 -4.98 21.36 -8.42
C SER A 33 -4.76 20.08 -9.22
N ASN A 34 -3.50 19.64 -9.34
CA ASN A 34 -3.16 18.39 -10.01
C ASN A 34 -3.62 17.18 -9.20
N ALA A 35 -3.53 17.23 -7.87
CA ALA A 35 -4.06 16.20 -6.99
C ALA A 35 -5.57 15.95 -7.21
N ASN A 36 -6.36 17.01 -7.39
CA ASN A 36 -7.80 16.89 -7.68
C ASN A 36 -8.08 16.27 -9.07
N LYS A 37 -7.26 16.61 -10.08
CA LYS A 37 -7.35 16.01 -11.41
C LYS A 37 -6.99 14.52 -11.37
N ALA A 38 -5.93 14.16 -10.65
CA ALA A 38 -5.51 12.78 -10.44
C ALA A 38 -6.62 11.96 -9.74
N LEU A 39 -7.20 12.50 -8.66
CA LEU A 39 -8.31 11.84 -7.95
C LEU A 39 -9.52 11.61 -8.88
N THR A 40 -9.91 12.63 -9.65
CA THR A 40 -11.05 12.55 -10.57
C THR A 40 -10.80 11.51 -11.67
N THR A 41 -9.59 11.50 -12.22
CA THR A 41 -9.16 10.54 -13.25
C THR A 41 -9.19 9.11 -12.70
N PHE A 42 -8.69 8.92 -11.48
CA PHE A 42 -8.68 7.62 -10.81
C PHE A 42 -10.10 7.09 -10.55
N ILE A 43 -10.96 7.92 -9.96
CA ILE A 43 -12.34 7.55 -9.59
C ILE A 43 -13.20 7.20 -10.82
N ASN A 44 -12.99 7.87 -11.94
CA ASN A 44 -13.77 7.67 -13.16
C ASN A 44 -13.13 6.66 -14.14
N GLY A 45 -11.93 6.14 -13.84
CA GLY A 45 -11.25 5.17 -14.68
C GLY A 45 -10.76 3.97 -13.86
N PRO A 46 -9.47 3.92 -13.47
CA PRO A 46 -8.86 2.73 -12.86
C PRO A 46 -9.54 2.16 -11.61
N LEU A 47 -10.29 2.98 -10.84
CA LEU A 47 -10.94 2.53 -9.61
C LEU A 47 -11.85 1.30 -9.83
N ILE A 48 -12.55 1.19 -10.96
CA ILE A 48 -13.47 0.06 -11.20
C ILE A 48 -12.74 -1.29 -11.27
N GLU A 49 -11.51 -1.31 -11.79
CA GLU A 49 -10.69 -2.51 -11.94
C GLU A 49 -9.58 -2.63 -10.90
N TYR A 50 -9.60 -1.79 -9.86
CA TYR A 50 -8.55 -1.74 -8.84
C TYR A 50 -8.31 -3.11 -8.19
N SER A 51 -9.35 -3.91 -7.95
CA SER A 51 -9.21 -5.25 -7.34
C SER A 51 -8.30 -6.19 -8.14
N LYS A 52 -8.43 -6.17 -9.47
CA LYS A 52 -7.66 -7.01 -10.40
C LYS A 52 -6.27 -6.42 -10.67
N ASN A 53 -6.21 -5.12 -10.91
CA ASN A 53 -5.00 -4.48 -11.41
C ASN A 53 -4.02 -4.04 -10.32
N ARG A 54 -4.42 -3.98 -9.03
CA ARG A 54 -3.53 -3.63 -7.90
C ARG A 54 -2.30 -4.54 -7.72
N ARG A 55 -2.25 -5.68 -8.40
CA ARG A 55 -1.15 -6.64 -8.29
C ARG A 55 -0.12 -6.44 -9.41
N LYS A 56 -0.49 -5.77 -10.49
CA LYS A 56 0.36 -5.58 -11.68
C LYS A 56 1.27 -4.38 -11.46
N ALA A 57 2.57 -4.58 -11.58
CA ALA A 57 3.56 -3.50 -11.48
C ALA A 57 3.79 -2.77 -12.82
N ASP A 58 3.42 -3.41 -13.94
CA ASP A 58 3.72 -2.93 -15.30
C ASP A 58 2.86 -1.74 -15.79
N SER A 59 1.81 -1.39 -15.04
CA SER A 59 0.74 -0.49 -15.50
C SER A 59 0.38 0.56 -14.45
N ALA A 60 0.02 1.77 -14.89
CA ALA A 60 -0.46 2.86 -14.03
C ALA A 60 -1.92 2.61 -13.58
N THR A 61 -2.11 1.59 -12.74
CA THR A 61 -3.41 1.05 -12.35
C THR A 61 -3.85 1.46 -10.95
N THR A 62 -2.90 1.87 -10.12
CA THR A 62 -3.17 2.48 -8.81
C THR A 62 -3.44 3.97 -8.95
N SER A 63 -3.82 4.61 -7.85
CA SER A 63 -4.25 6.01 -7.88
C SER A 63 -3.12 7.02 -8.04
N LEU A 64 -1.87 6.64 -7.73
CA LEU A 64 -0.70 7.53 -7.68
C LEU A 64 -0.91 8.77 -6.77
N LEU A 65 -1.82 8.66 -5.78
CA LEU A 65 -2.17 9.78 -4.90
C LEU A 65 -1.26 9.93 -3.68
N SER A 66 -0.33 9.00 -3.44
CA SER A 66 0.43 8.95 -2.19
C SER A 66 1.27 10.22 -1.92
N PRO A 67 2.00 10.82 -2.88
CA PRO A 67 2.70 12.09 -2.63
C PRO A 67 1.72 13.23 -2.28
N HIS A 68 0.61 13.34 -3.00
CA HIS A 68 -0.42 14.35 -2.74
C HIS A 68 -1.09 14.20 -1.36
N LEU A 69 -1.27 12.96 -0.90
CA LEU A 69 -1.85 12.66 0.42
C LEU A 69 -0.86 12.89 1.56
N HIS A 70 0.44 12.70 1.32
CA HIS A 70 1.50 12.98 2.28
C HIS A 70 1.61 14.48 2.57
N PHE A 71 1.73 15.31 1.52
CA PHE A 71 1.84 16.77 1.64
C PHE A 71 0.51 17.49 1.95
N GLY A 72 -0.59 16.76 2.15
CA GLY A 72 -1.89 17.36 2.46
C GLY A 72 -2.52 18.17 1.31
N GLU A 73 -2.00 18.02 0.08
CA GLU A 73 -2.55 18.64 -1.12
C GLU A 73 -3.95 18.13 -1.46
N LEU A 74 -4.28 16.93 -0.97
CA LEU A 74 -5.58 16.29 -1.12
C LEU A 74 -6.14 15.84 0.23
N SER A 75 -7.37 16.26 0.53
CA SER A 75 -8.06 15.84 1.75
C SER A 75 -8.48 14.36 1.67
N VAL A 76 -8.03 13.55 2.64
CA VAL A 76 -8.46 12.15 2.77
C VAL A 76 -9.98 12.01 2.97
N LYS A 77 -10.63 12.98 3.63
CA LYS A 77 -12.09 13.02 3.79
C LYS A 77 -12.80 13.13 2.44
N LYS A 78 -12.25 13.94 1.53
CA LYS A 78 -12.76 14.08 0.16
C LYS A 78 -12.61 12.78 -0.62
N VAL A 79 -11.44 12.13 -0.52
CA VAL A 79 -11.20 10.82 -1.15
C VAL A 79 -12.22 9.79 -0.65
N PHE A 80 -12.35 9.64 0.66
CA PHE A 80 -13.29 8.72 1.28
C PHE A 80 -14.73 8.98 0.83
N HIS A 81 -15.18 10.23 0.87
CA HIS A 81 -16.54 10.60 0.49
C HIS A 81 -16.87 10.24 -0.97
N LEU A 82 -16.00 10.61 -1.92
CA LEU A 82 -16.24 10.34 -3.34
C LEU A 82 -16.20 8.84 -3.66
N VAL A 83 -15.30 8.09 -3.03
CA VAL A 83 -15.22 6.63 -3.18
C VAL A 83 -16.44 5.96 -2.57
N ARG A 84 -16.92 6.43 -1.41
CA ARG A 84 -18.13 5.90 -0.77
C ARG A 84 -19.38 6.13 -1.61
N ILE A 85 -19.48 7.28 -2.31
CA ILE A 85 -20.55 7.52 -3.28
C ILE A 85 -20.51 6.48 -4.41
N LYS A 86 -19.33 6.23 -5.00
CA LYS A 86 -19.18 5.17 -6.03
C LYS A 86 -19.57 3.79 -5.50
N GLN A 87 -19.24 3.48 -4.25
CA GLN A 87 -19.63 2.21 -3.62
C GLN A 87 -21.14 2.01 -3.61
N VAL A 88 -21.89 3.03 -3.20
CA VAL A 88 -23.36 2.96 -3.13
C VAL A 88 -23.96 2.85 -4.54
N LEU A 89 -23.44 3.60 -5.50
CA LEU A 89 -23.88 3.52 -6.90
C LEU A 89 -23.65 2.11 -7.48
N TRP A 90 -22.45 1.57 -7.35
CA TRP A 90 -22.11 0.25 -7.89
C TRP A 90 -22.83 -0.89 -7.15
N ALA A 91 -23.11 -0.74 -5.86
CA ALA A 91 -23.96 -1.68 -5.14
C ALA A 91 -25.40 -1.69 -5.67
N ASN A 92 -25.98 -0.53 -5.96
CA ASN A 92 -27.33 -0.42 -6.52
C ASN A 92 -27.39 -0.97 -7.96
N GLU A 93 -26.30 -0.88 -8.72
CA GLU A 93 -26.16 -1.45 -10.07
C GLU A 93 -25.86 -2.96 -10.06
N GLY A 94 -25.61 -3.57 -8.90
CA GLY A 94 -25.20 -4.98 -8.78
C GLY A 94 -23.79 -5.26 -9.29
N ASN A 95 -22.93 -4.24 -9.39
CA ASN A 95 -21.56 -4.36 -9.90
C ASN A 95 -20.60 -4.83 -8.80
N LYS A 96 -20.58 -6.14 -8.58
CA LYS A 96 -19.73 -6.81 -7.57
C LYS A 96 -18.23 -6.51 -7.73
N ALA A 97 -17.74 -6.39 -8.97
CA ALA A 97 -16.33 -6.11 -9.24
C ALA A 97 -15.95 -4.70 -8.78
N GLY A 98 -16.82 -3.71 -9.05
CA GLY A 98 -16.65 -2.34 -8.57
C GLY A 98 -16.71 -2.24 -7.05
N GLU A 99 -17.65 -2.93 -6.42
CA GLU A 99 -17.75 -2.98 -4.95
C GLU A 99 -16.48 -3.55 -4.30
N GLU A 100 -15.96 -4.67 -4.83
CA GLU A 100 -14.71 -5.27 -4.35
C GLU A 100 -13.54 -4.30 -4.51
N SER A 101 -13.42 -3.66 -5.68
CA SER A 101 -12.40 -2.65 -5.95
C SER A 101 -12.46 -1.48 -4.96
N VAL A 102 -13.65 -0.98 -4.64
CA VAL A 102 -13.83 0.09 -3.65
C VAL A 102 -13.42 -0.37 -2.25
N ASN A 103 -13.86 -1.56 -1.81
CA ASN A 103 -13.49 -2.09 -0.50
C ASN A 103 -11.98 -2.20 -0.34
N LEU A 104 -11.28 -2.65 -1.39
CA LEU A 104 -9.84 -2.78 -1.38
C LEU A 104 -9.13 -1.43 -1.42
N PHE A 105 -9.64 -0.45 -2.16
CA PHE A 105 -9.09 0.91 -2.16
C PHE A 105 -9.30 1.60 -0.81
N LEU A 106 -10.48 1.47 -0.21
CA LEU A 106 -10.75 1.98 1.14
C LEU A 106 -9.91 1.28 2.20
N LYS A 107 -9.60 -0.01 2.04
CA LYS A 107 -8.62 -0.70 2.88
C LYS A 107 -7.23 -0.07 2.76
N SER A 108 -6.79 0.29 1.55
CA SER A 108 -5.53 1.02 1.36
C SER A 108 -5.52 2.39 2.04
N ILE A 109 -6.64 3.14 1.98
CA ILE A 109 -6.79 4.38 2.76
C ILE A 109 -6.78 4.09 4.27
N GLY A 110 -7.42 3.00 4.70
CA GLY A 110 -7.43 2.56 6.10
C GLY A 110 -6.03 2.24 6.63
N LEU A 111 -5.13 1.66 5.82
CA LEU A 111 -3.74 1.43 6.21
C LEU A 111 -2.98 2.73 6.48
N ARG A 112 -3.25 3.80 5.71
CA ARG A 112 -2.71 5.14 5.97
C ARG A 112 -3.20 5.69 7.32
N GLU A 113 -4.49 5.57 7.62
CA GLU A 113 -5.04 6.00 8.91
C GLU A 113 -4.50 5.15 10.07
N TYR A 114 -4.33 3.85 9.85
CA TYR A 114 -3.78 2.91 10.82
C TYR A 114 -2.31 3.21 11.15
N SER A 115 -1.50 3.63 10.16
CA SER A 115 -0.11 4.02 10.43
C SER A 115 -0.02 5.20 11.40
N ARG A 116 -0.89 6.21 11.24
CA ARG A 116 -0.99 7.34 12.20
C ARG A 116 -1.48 6.87 13.56
N TYR A 117 -2.49 6.01 13.59
CA TYR A 117 -3.02 5.45 14.84
C TYR A 117 -1.93 4.72 15.63
N ILE A 118 -1.14 3.88 14.96
CA ILE A 118 -0.01 3.18 15.57
C ILE A 118 1.05 4.15 16.05
N SER A 119 1.46 5.11 15.23
CA SER A 119 2.48 6.07 15.62
C SER A 119 2.07 6.94 16.81
N PHE A 120 0.78 7.29 16.91
CA PHE A 120 0.25 8.04 18.04
C PHE A 120 0.24 7.23 19.34
N ASN A 121 -0.21 5.98 19.27
CA ASN A 121 -0.30 5.10 20.45
C ASN A 121 1.05 4.47 20.84
N HIS A 122 2.02 4.45 19.92
CA HIS A 122 3.38 3.97 20.13
C HIS A 122 4.40 5.00 19.58
N PRO A 123 4.71 6.06 20.35
CA PRO A 123 5.47 7.23 19.85
C PRO A 123 6.86 6.91 19.27
N TYR A 124 7.51 5.85 19.75
CA TYR A 124 8.83 5.44 19.29
C TYR A 124 8.81 4.44 18.13
N SER A 125 7.66 4.15 17.53
CA SER A 125 7.51 3.12 16.47
C SER A 125 8.35 3.35 15.21
N HIS A 126 8.81 4.58 14.96
CA HIS A 126 9.67 4.89 13.81
C HIS A 126 11.14 4.52 14.03
N GLU A 127 11.60 4.41 15.29
CA GLU A 127 12.95 4.00 15.63
C GLU A 127 12.99 2.61 16.27
N ARG A 128 12.03 2.32 17.15
CA ARG A 128 11.91 1.09 17.91
C ARG A 128 10.83 0.22 17.27
N PRO A 129 11.10 -1.05 16.93
CA PRO A 129 10.07 -1.94 16.42
C PRO A 129 8.99 -2.15 17.48
N LEU A 130 7.71 -2.28 17.07
CA LEU A 130 6.62 -2.56 18.01
C LEU A 130 6.82 -3.89 18.74
N LEU A 131 7.24 -4.91 18.01
CA LEU A 131 7.66 -6.18 18.60
C LEU A 131 9.19 -6.18 18.75
N GLY A 132 9.65 -6.28 20.00
CA GLY A 132 11.08 -6.33 20.34
C GLY A 132 11.81 -7.63 19.98
N HIS A 133 11.15 -8.60 19.33
CA HIS A 133 11.72 -9.92 19.06
C HIS A 133 12.88 -9.91 18.03
N LEU A 134 13.14 -8.79 17.36
CA LEU A 134 14.32 -8.63 16.49
C LEU A 134 15.46 -7.87 17.15
N LYS A 135 15.37 -7.61 18.47
CA LYS A 135 16.39 -6.87 19.22
C LYS A 135 17.78 -7.50 19.08
N PHE A 136 17.85 -8.83 19.09
CA PHE A 136 19.08 -9.61 19.01
C PHE A 136 19.32 -10.26 17.64
N PHE A 137 18.59 -9.82 16.61
CA PHE A 137 18.79 -10.38 15.27
C PHE A 137 20.20 -10.00 14.75
N PRO A 138 21.03 -10.97 14.33
CA PRO A 138 22.42 -10.72 13.94
C PRO A 138 22.49 -10.14 12.51
N TRP A 139 22.14 -8.85 12.36
CA TRP A 139 22.17 -8.16 11.07
C TRP A 139 23.59 -8.13 10.48
N VAL A 140 23.68 -8.39 9.17
CA VAL A 140 24.93 -8.33 8.40
C VAL A 140 25.25 -6.86 8.09
N VAL A 141 26.33 -6.34 8.64
CA VAL A 141 26.83 -4.99 8.33
C VAL A 141 27.79 -5.07 7.14
N ASN A 142 27.22 -5.05 5.93
CA ASN A 142 28.00 -5.15 4.68
C ASN A 142 27.61 -4.03 3.71
N GLU A 143 28.50 -3.04 3.56
CA GLU A 143 28.29 -1.89 2.67
C GLU A 143 28.24 -2.28 1.18
N GLY A 144 28.93 -3.36 0.80
CA GLY A 144 28.90 -3.90 -0.57
C GLY A 144 27.50 -4.42 -0.94
N TYR A 145 26.85 -5.14 -0.03
CA TYR A 145 25.46 -5.58 -0.20
C TYR A 145 24.51 -4.38 -0.27
N PHE A 146 24.70 -3.40 0.61
CA PHE A 146 23.88 -2.18 0.59
C PHE A 146 24.01 -1.43 -0.74
N LYS A 147 25.23 -1.26 -1.24
CA LYS A 147 25.52 -0.62 -2.53
C LYS A 147 24.90 -1.39 -3.70
N ALA A 148 25.05 -2.71 -3.74
CA ALA A 148 24.49 -3.55 -4.81
C ALA A 148 22.95 -3.47 -4.85
N TRP A 149 22.30 -3.46 -3.69
CA TRP A 149 20.86 -3.28 -3.58
C TRP A 149 20.42 -1.89 -4.06
N ARG A 150 21.05 -0.81 -3.56
CA ARG A 150 20.73 0.57 -3.98
C ARG A 150 20.83 0.77 -5.49
N GLN A 151 21.81 0.14 -6.13
CA GLN A 151 22.05 0.26 -7.57
C GLN A 151 21.19 -0.66 -8.44
N GLY A 152 20.41 -1.58 -7.85
CA GLY A 152 19.71 -2.62 -8.63
C GLY A 152 20.69 -3.53 -9.37
N ARG A 153 21.69 -4.04 -8.65
CA ARG A 153 22.72 -4.98 -9.14
C ARG A 153 22.78 -6.25 -8.29
N THR A 154 21.62 -6.72 -7.83
CA THR A 154 21.49 -7.91 -6.98
C THR A 154 21.51 -9.21 -7.78
N GLY A 155 21.23 -9.14 -9.09
CA GLY A 155 21.08 -10.31 -9.95
C GLY A 155 19.66 -10.88 -9.93
N TYR A 156 18.73 -10.25 -9.20
CA TYR A 156 17.30 -10.61 -9.15
C TYR A 156 16.46 -9.56 -9.93
N PRO A 157 15.96 -9.89 -11.13
CA PRO A 157 15.39 -8.89 -12.05
C PRO A 157 14.27 -8.03 -11.47
N LEU A 158 13.34 -8.63 -10.72
CA LEU A 158 12.23 -7.87 -10.13
C LEU A 158 12.70 -6.87 -9.06
N VAL A 159 13.73 -7.24 -8.29
CA VAL A 159 14.34 -6.36 -7.28
C VAL A 159 15.09 -5.24 -8.00
N ASP A 160 15.94 -5.60 -8.95
CA ASP A 160 16.79 -4.66 -9.68
C ASP A 160 15.97 -3.65 -10.50
N ALA A 161 14.89 -4.10 -11.14
CA ALA A 161 13.93 -3.23 -11.83
C ALA A 161 13.28 -2.22 -10.86
N GLY A 162 12.86 -2.67 -9.68
CA GLY A 162 12.31 -1.80 -8.64
C GLY A 162 13.29 -0.73 -8.17
N MET A 163 14.53 -1.12 -7.90
CA MET A 163 15.54 -0.15 -7.43
C MET A 163 15.87 0.90 -8.50
N ARG A 164 15.81 0.54 -9.78
CA ARG A 164 15.96 1.49 -10.90
C ARG A 164 14.74 2.39 -11.09
N GLU A 165 13.52 1.84 -10.95
CA GLU A 165 12.28 2.63 -10.97
C GLU A 165 12.27 3.68 -9.86
N LEU A 166 12.62 3.27 -8.63
CA LEU A 166 12.70 4.14 -7.47
C LEU A 166 13.61 5.33 -7.72
N TRP A 167 14.82 5.08 -8.20
CA TRP A 167 15.78 6.14 -8.49
C TRP A 167 15.30 7.09 -9.60
N ALA A 168 14.71 6.55 -10.66
CA ALA A 168 14.33 7.36 -11.83
C ALA A 168 13.04 8.18 -11.62
N THR A 169 12.13 7.70 -10.76
CA THR A 169 10.76 8.26 -10.64
C THR A 169 10.41 8.75 -9.24
N GLY A 170 11.21 8.41 -8.23
CA GLY A 170 10.91 8.67 -6.83
C GLY A 170 9.66 7.93 -6.32
N TRP A 171 9.21 6.88 -7.00
CA TRP A 171 8.01 6.14 -6.64
C TRP A 171 8.16 4.66 -6.91
N LEU A 172 7.51 3.85 -6.07
CA LEU A 172 7.39 2.41 -6.25
C LEU A 172 5.97 1.94 -6.00
N HIS A 173 5.54 0.97 -6.79
CA HIS A 173 4.30 0.24 -6.54
C HIS A 173 4.42 -0.55 -5.22
N ASP A 174 3.35 -0.59 -4.40
CA ASP A 174 3.30 -1.26 -3.09
C ASP A 174 3.91 -2.67 -3.10
N ARG A 175 3.54 -3.49 -4.09
CA ARG A 175 4.09 -4.85 -4.23
C ARG A 175 5.59 -4.87 -4.49
N ILE A 176 6.11 -3.91 -5.25
CA ILE A 176 7.55 -3.81 -5.50
C ILE A 176 8.27 -3.32 -4.25
N ARG A 177 7.69 -2.37 -3.48
CA ARG A 177 8.22 -1.98 -2.16
C ARG A 177 8.36 -3.20 -1.25
N VAL A 178 7.34 -4.06 -1.20
CA VAL A 178 7.39 -5.32 -0.43
C VAL A 178 8.50 -6.26 -0.93
N VAL A 179 8.65 -6.43 -2.25
CA VAL A 179 9.68 -7.31 -2.82
C VAL A 179 11.09 -6.80 -2.48
N VAL A 180 11.39 -5.52 -2.75
CA VAL A 180 12.75 -4.97 -2.56
C VAL A 180 13.15 -4.90 -1.09
N SER A 181 12.22 -4.60 -0.20
CA SER A 181 12.45 -4.56 1.26
C SER A 181 12.51 -5.96 1.88
N SER A 182 11.66 -6.90 1.44
CA SER A 182 11.75 -8.30 1.89
C SER A 182 13.08 -8.92 1.48
N PHE A 183 13.55 -8.64 0.25
CA PHE A 183 14.88 -9.03 -0.20
C PHE A 183 15.99 -8.41 0.68
N PHE A 184 15.88 -7.13 1.01
CA PHE A 184 16.82 -6.41 1.87
C PHE A 184 16.97 -7.06 3.25
N VAL A 185 15.84 -7.34 3.91
CA VAL A 185 15.80 -7.85 5.29
C VAL A 185 16.07 -9.34 5.35
N LYS A 186 15.54 -10.14 4.41
CA LYS A 186 15.56 -11.61 4.53
C LYS A 186 16.65 -12.28 3.71
N VAL A 187 16.99 -11.74 2.53
CA VAL A 187 18.03 -12.30 1.66
C VAL A 187 19.40 -11.70 1.95
N LEU A 188 19.49 -10.37 2.04
CA LEU A 188 20.74 -9.68 2.36
C LEU A 188 20.99 -9.62 3.87
N GLN A 189 19.94 -9.69 4.69
CA GLN A 189 20.00 -9.57 6.16
C GLN A 189 20.68 -8.28 6.62
N LEU A 190 20.46 -7.19 5.88
CA LEU A 190 20.95 -5.87 6.23
C LEU A 190 20.07 -5.23 7.32
N PRO A 191 20.61 -4.32 8.15
CA PRO A 191 19.82 -3.60 9.16
C PRO A 191 18.69 -2.81 8.49
N TRP A 192 17.44 -3.13 8.82
CA TRP A 192 16.24 -2.53 8.16
C TRP A 192 16.24 -0.99 8.16
N ARG A 193 16.82 -0.35 9.18
CA ARG A 193 16.96 1.11 9.27
C ARG A 193 17.74 1.72 8.10
N TRP A 194 18.70 0.99 7.52
CA TRP A 194 19.43 1.44 6.33
C TRP A 194 18.52 1.49 5.11
N GLY A 195 17.65 0.51 4.96
CA GLY A 195 16.63 0.47 3.91
C GLY A 195 15.59 1.58 4.09
N MET A 196 15.10 1.77 5.32
CA MET A 196 14.19 2.86 5.68
C MET A 196 14.79 4.23 5.36
N LYS A 197 16.05 4.48 5.73
CA LYS A 197 16.73 5.73 5.40
C LYS A 197 16.89 5.94 3.89
N TYR A 198 17.20 4.89 3.13
CA TYR A 198 17.27 5.01 1.67
C TYR A 198 15.90 5.31 1.04
N PHE A 199 14.83 4.70 1.55
CA PHE A 199 13.46 4.99 1.14
C PHE A 199 13.07 6.43 1.47
N TRP A 200 13.41 6.90 2.67
CA TRP A 200 13.22 8.30 3.08
C TRP A 200 13.87 9.30 2.13
N ASP A 201 15.08 9.01 1.67
CA ASP A 201 15.84 9.92 0.80
C ASP A 201 15.41 9.88 -0.67
N THR A 202 14.61 8.89 -1.10
CA THR A 202 14.30 8.67 -2.52
C THR A 202 12.82 8.62 -2.87
N LEU A 203 11.93 8.34 -1.92
CA LEU A 203 10.49 8.30 -2.17
C LEU A 203 9.86 9.69 -2.08
N LEU A 204 9.08 10.07 -3.10
CA LEU A 204 8.24 11.27 -3.10
C LEU A 204 7.11 11.22 -2.07
N ASP A 205 6.74 10.02 -1.62
CA ASP A 205 5.77 9.76 -0.56
C ASP A 205 6.42 9.19 0.70
N ALA A 206 7.68 9.57 0.96
CA ALA A 206 8.38 9.27 2.21
C ALA A 206 7.58 9.81 3.41
N ASP A 207 6.88 8.91 4.08
CA ASP A 207 5.94 9.20 5.15
C ASP A 207 6.34 8.38 6.37
N LEU A 208 6.75 9.06 7.46
CA LEU A 208 7.39 8.42 8.61
C LEU A 208 6.55 7.26 9.16
N GLU A 209 5.25 7.50 9.35
CA GLU A 209 4.35 6.52 9.92
C GLU A 209 4.11 5.35 8.96
N SER A 210 3.90 5.64 7.67
CA SER A 210 3.64 4.58 6.67
C SER A 210 4.88 3.75 6.36
N ASP A 211 6.06 4.37 6.32
CA ASP A 211 7.32 3.67 6.09
C ASP A 211 7.66 2.79 7.31
N ALA A 212 7.55 3.33 8.52
CA ALA A 212 7.71 2.54 9.74
C ALA A 212 6.76 1.33 9.78
N LEU A 213 5.47 1.54 9.48
CA LEU A 213 4.49 0.44 9.40
C LEU A 213 4.88 -0.59 8.34
N GLY A 214 5.33 -0.14 7.16
CA GLY A 214 5.76 -1.00 6.06
C GLY A 214 6.95 -1.88 6.45
N TRP A 215 8.04 -1.27 6.93
CA TRP A 215 9.23 -2.01 7.35
C TRP A 215 8.92 -3.01 8.47
N GLN A 216 8.10 -2.62 9.46
CA GLN A 216 7.66 -3.53 10.52
C GLN A 216 6.78 -4.67 10.00
N TYR A 217 5.91 -4.41 9.03
CA TYR A 217 5.11 -5.45 8.37
C TYR A 217 5.99 -6.48 7.65
N ILE A 218 7.07 -6.04 7.00
CA ILE A 218 7.97 -6.90 6.21
C ILE A 218 8.97 -7.67 7.09
N SER A 219 9.45 -7.05 8.17
CA SER A 219 10.34 -7.70 9.14
C SER A 219 9.62 -8.65 10.09
N GLY A 220 8.28 -8.67 10.09
CA GLY A 220 7.49 -9.49 11.01
C GLY A 220 7.30 -8.85 12.39
N SER A 221 7.68 -7.58 12.55
CA SER A 221 7.57 -6.82 13.80
C SER A 221 6.15 -6.31 14.12
N LEU A 222 5.15 -6.70 13.32
CA LEU A 222 3.71 -6.51 13.61
C LEU A 222 3.05 -7.87 13.90
N PRO A 223 2.03 -7.94 14.77
CA PRO A 223 1.29 -9.18 15.03
C PRO A 223 0.66 -9.82 13.78
N ASP A 224 0.25 -9.00 12.80
CA ASP A 224 -0.28 -9.42 11.50
C ASP A 224 0.74 -9.26 10.35
N GLY A 225 2.01 -9.12 10.71
CA GLY A 225 3.14 -8.99 9.80
C GLY A 225 3.45 -10.26 9.01
N ARG A 226 4.34 -10.15 8.03
CA ARG A 226 4.91 -11.32 7.36
C ARG A 226 5.93 -11.98 8.27
N GLU A 227 5.78 -13.27 8.50
CA GLU A 227 6.73 -14.07 9.27
C GLU A 227 8.16 -13.89 8.76
N ILE A 228 9.11 -13.67 9.67
CA ILE A 228 10.49 -13.34 9.31
C ILE A 228 11.21 -14.51 8.61
N ASP A 229 10.94 -15.76 9.01
CA ASP A 229 11.52 -16.99 8.47
C ASP A 229 11.09 -17.29 7.02
N ARG A 230 10.01 -16.66 6.55
CA ARG A 230 9.51 -16.83 5.19
C ARG A 230 10.18 -15.89 4.19
N ILE A 231 11.15 -16.43 3.44
CA ILE A 231 11.74 -15.74 2.28
C ILE A 231 10.80 -15.85 1.07
N ASP A 232 10.28 -14.71 0.62
CA ASP A 232 9.56 -14.62 -0.65
C ASP A 232 10.58 -14.71 -1.80
N ASN A 233 10.46 -15.72 -2.67
CA ASN A 233 11.37 -15.85 -3.81
C ASN A 233 11.00 -14.82 -4.90
N PRO A 234 11.90 -13.86 -5.24
CA PRO A 234 11.62 -12.84 -6.25
C PRO A 234 11.20 -13.41 -7.61
N GLN A 235 11.67 -14.62 -7.96
CA GLN A 235 11.25 -15.33 -9.17
C GLN A 235 9.73 -15.57 -9.20
N PHE A 236 9.20 -16.16 -8.12
CA PHE A 236 7.77 -16.50 -8.04
C PHE A 236 6.89 -15.26 -7.86
N GLU A 237 7.40 -14.22 -7.21
CA GLU A 237 6.71 -12.93 -7.16
C GLU A 237 6.66 -12.26 -8.55
N GLY A 238 7.69 -12.45 -9.37
CA GLY A 238 7.72 -12.04 -10.78
C GLY A 238 6.55 -12.61 -11.57
N TYR A 239 6.28 -13.92 -11.44
CA TYR A 239 5.13 -14.55 -12.12
C TYR A 239 3.77 -13.99 -11.70
N LYS A 240 3.66 -13.47 -10.47
CA LYS A 240 2.40 -12.91 -9.95
C LYS A 240 2.20 -11.44 -10.33
N PHE A 241 3.27 -10.65 -10.31
CA PHE A 241 3.20 -9.18 -10.43
C PHE A 241 3.67 -8.63 -11.77
N ASP A 242 4.45 -9.42 -12.51
CA ASP A 242 4.95 -9.12 -13.85
C ASP A 242 4.93 -10.40 -14.73
N PRO A 243 3.75 -10.99 -14.99
CA PRO A 243 3.62 -12.30 -15.62
C PRO A 243 4.27 -12.38 -17.01
N ASN A 244 4.31 -11.26 -17.74
CA ASN A 244 4.87 -11.19 -19.09
C ASN A 244 6.33 -10.68 -19.13
N GLY A 245 6.86 -10.20 -18.01
CA GLY A 245 8.19 -9.59 -17.93
C GLY A 245 8.24 -8.14 -18.40
N GLU A 246 7.10 -7.48 -18.65
CA GLU A 246 7.05 -6.12 -19.20
C GLU A 246 7.66 -5.09 -18.24
N TYR A 247 7.45 -5.27 -16.94
CA TYR A 247 8.06 -4.40 -15.93
C TYR A 247 9.59 -4.56 -15.91
N VAL A 248 10.08 -5.79 -15.92
CA VAL A 248 11.52 -6.08 -16.02
C VAL A 248 12.12 -5.53 -17.31
N ARG A 249 11.51 -5.78 -18.47
CA ARG A 249 12.02 -5.29 -19.76
C ARG A 249 12.07 -3.76 -19.84
N ARG A 250 11.13 -3.07 -19.18
CA ARG A 250 11.10 -1.61 -19.13
C ARG A 250 12.27 -1.03 -18.35
N TRP A 251 12.59 -1.61 -17.19
CA TRP A 251 13.59 -1.06 -16.28
C TRP A 251 14.99 -1.68 -16.42
N LEU A 252 15.07 -2.86 -17.01
CA LEU A 252 16.30 -3.62 -17.31
C LEU A 252 16.36 -3.89 -18.82
N PRO A 253 16.65 -2.87 -19.65
CA PRO A 253 16.71 -3.03 -21.11
C PRO A 253 17.76 -4.06 -21.57
N GLU A 254 18.78 -4.31 -20.76
CA GLU A 254 19.76 -5.39 -20.99
C GLU A 254 19.13 -6.79 -20.98
N LEU A 255 17.99 -6.99 -20.30
CA LEU A 255 17.23 -8.24 -20.29
C LEU A 255 16.08 -8.25 -21.30
N ALA A 256 15.89 -7.17 -22.07
CA ALA A 256 14.70 -6.97 -22.89
C ALA A 256 14.45 -8.03 -23.97
N ARG A 257 15.48 -8.78 -24.38
CA ARG A 257 15.40 -9.84 -25.40
C ARG A 257 15.23 -11.24 -24.83
N LEU A 258 15.35 -11.42 -23.52
CA LEU A 258 15.28 -12.73 -22.89
C LEU A 258 13.83 -13.25 -22.94
N PRO A 259 13.55 -14.52 -23.28
CA PRO A 259 12.19 -15.05 -23.27
C PRO A 259 11.53 -14.91 -21.90
N THR A 260 10.21 -14.69 -21.87
CA THR A 260 9.45 -14.47 -20.62
C THR A 260 9.60 -15.61 -19.61
N GLU A 261 9.78 -16.84 -20.09
CA GLU A 261 10.06 -17.98 -19.22
C GLU A 261 11.27 -17.73 -18.31
N TRP A 262 12.32 -17.07 -18.79
CA TRP A 262 13.60 -16.89 -18.09
C TRP A 262 13.79 -15.48 -17.52
N ILE A 263 12.89 -14.54 -17.84
CA ILE A 263 13.05 -13.11 -17.53
C ILE A 263 13.21 -12.82 -16.02
N HIS A 264 12.62 -13.66 -15.17
CA HIS A 264 12.65 -13.52 -13.71
C HIS A 264 13.72 -14.37 -13.02
N HIS A 265 14.46 -15.17 -13.78
CA HIS A 265 15.53 -16.04 -13.28
C HIS A 265 16.58 -16.35 -14.35
N PRO A 266 17.28 -15.31 -14.87
CA PRO A 266 18.22 -15.46 -15.98
C PRO A 266 19.38 -16.43 -15.67
N TRP A 267 19.73 -16.61 -14.39
CA TRP A 267 20.76 -17.54 -13.95
C TRP A 267 20.43 -19.02 -14.18
N ASN A 268 19.16 -19.37 -14.40
CA ASN A 268 18.75 -20.73 -14.75
C ASN A 268 18.64 -20.96 -16.26
N ALA A 269 18.77 -19.90 -17.08
CA ALA A 269 18.58 -20.00 -18.52
C ALA A 269 19.72 -20.80 -19.18
N PRO A 270 19.43 -21.63 -20.20
CA PRO A 270 20.47 -22.29 -20.98
C PRO A 270 21.40 -21.27 -21.64
N GLU A 271 22.68 -21.61 -21.76
CA GLU A 271 23.69 -20.70 -22.32
C GLU A 271 23.34 -20.23 -23.75
N SER A 272 22.74 -21.11 -24.56
CA SER A 272 22.26 -20.76 -25.91
C SER A 272 21.17 -19.68 -25.91
N VAL A 273 20.28 -19.68 -24.91
CA VAL A 273 19.22 -18.67 -24.76
C VAL A 273 19.82 -17.34 -24.31
N LEU A 274 20.78 -17.36 -23.38
CA LEU A 274 21.50 -16.18 -22.93
C LEU A 274 22.29 -15.53 -24.08
N GLN A 275 23.05 -16.32 -24.84
CA GLN A 275 23.80 -15.86 -26.01
C GLN A 275 22.87 -15.26 -27.08
N ALA A 276 21.74 -15.91 -27.38
CA ALA A 276 20.76 -15.40 -28.34
C ALA A 276 20.11 -14.08 -27.90
N ALA A 277 19.91 -13.88 -26.59
CA ALA A 277 19.44 -12.62 -26.01
C ALA A 277 20.56 -11.56 -25.88
N GLY A 278 21.83 -11.94 -26.05
CA GLY A 278 23.00 -11.08 -25.86
C GLY A 278 23.32 -10.81 -24.38
N ILE A 279 23.02 -11.76 -23.49
CA ILE A 279 23.22 -11.64 -22.04
C ILE A 279 24.44 -12.47 -21.62
N GLU A 280 25.35 -11.84 -20.87
CA GLU A 280 26.52 -12.45 -20.27
C GLU A 280 26.50 -12.18 -18.77
N LEU A 281 26.16 -13.21 -18.00
CA LEU A 281 26.02 -13.10 -16.54
C LEU A 281 27.38 -12.82 -15.89
N GLY A 282 27.41 -11.81 -15.01
CA GLY A 282 28.63 -11.27 -14.41
C GLY A 282 29.21 -10.06 -15.14
N SER A 283 28.85 -9.89 -16.42
CA SER A 283 29.28 -8.76 -17.26
C SER A 283 28.15 -7.74 -17.42
N ASN A 284 27.18 -8.00 -18.31
CA ASN A 284 26.12 -7.05 -18.60
C ASN A 284 24.92 -7.14 -17.66
N TYR A 285 24.72 -8.29 -17.00
CA TYR A 285 23.79 -8.44 -15.90
C TYR A 285 24.45 -9.29 -14.80
N PRO A 286 24.39 -8.90 -13.51
CA PRO A 286 25.12 -9.62 -12.46
C PRO A 286 24.53 -11.01 -12.17
N LEU A 287 25.36 -11.91 -11.67
CA LEU A 287 24.89 -13.14 -11.04
C LEU A 287 24.17 -12.82 -9.72
N PRO A 288 23.27 -13.71 -9.23
CA PRO A 288 22.65 -13.56 -7.93
C PRO A 288 23.68 -13.34 -6.82
N ILE A 289 23.64 -12.18 -6.15
CA ILE A 289 24.60 -11.80 -5.11
C ILE A 289 24.59 -12.76 -3.92
N VAL A 290 23.42 -13.33 -3.63
CA VAL A 290 23.20 -14.40 -2.64
C VAL A 290 22.17 -15.35 -3.25
N GLY A 291 22.46 -16.65 -3.31
CA GLY A 291 21.48 -17.65 -3.73
C GLY A 291 20.35 -17.83 -2.70
N ILE A 292 19.11 -18.07 -3.14
CA ILE A 292 17.95 -18.20 -2.24
C ILE A 292 18.13 -19.30 -1.21
N ASP A 293 18.69 -20.45 -1.58
CA ASP A 293 18.88 -21.55 -0.63
C ASP A 293 19.92 -21.22 0.44
N ALA A 294 21.03 -20.56 0.05
CA ALA A 294 22.02 -20.06 0.99
C ALA A 294 21.43 -18.99 1.92
N ALA A 295 20.57 -18.11 1.40
CA ALA A 295 19.87 -17.12 2.20
C ALA A 295 18.93 -17.75 3.24
N LYS A 296 18.18 -18.81 2.86
CA LYS A 296 17.30 -19.54 3.78
C LYS A 296 18.08 -20.20 4.91
N THR A 297 19.17 -20.91 4.59
CA THR A 297 20.02 -21.54 5.61
C THR A 297 20.56 -20.50 6.58
N ARG A 298 21.14 -19.42 6.05
CA ARG A 298 21.69 -18.31 6.87
C ARG A 298 20.61 -17.65 7.73
N LEU A 299 19.39 -17.51 7.22
CA LEU A 299 18.27 -16.92 7.97
C LEU A 299 17.84 -17.79 9.15
N LEU A 300 17.76 -19.11 8.95
CA LEU A 300 17.44 -20.05 10.03
C LEU A 300 18.52 -20.06 11.11
N GLU A 301 19.79 -19.99 10.72
CA GLU A 301 20.92 -19.85 11.64
C GLU A 301 20.82 -18.54 12.45
N ALA A 302 20.57 -17.42 11.78
CA ALA A 302 20.40 -16.12 12.43
C ALA A 302 19.22 -16.09 13.41
N LEU A 303 18.10 -16.74 13.06
CA LEU A 303 16.93 -16.85 13.95
C LEU A 303 17.23 -17.73 15.18
N SER A 304 17.96 -18.83 14.99
CA SER A 304 18.40 -19.67 16.10
C SER A 304 19.33 -18.91 17.04
N GLU A 305 20.28 -18.15 16.51
CA GLU A 305 21.19 -17.31 17.31
C GLU A 305 20.42 -16.24 18.10
N MET A 306 19.50 -15.55 17.44
CA MET A 306 18.64 -14.55 18.06
C MET A 306 17.84 -15.13 19.24
N TRP A 307 17.20 -16.29 19.06
CA TRP A 307 16.44 -16.95 20.14
C TRP A 307 17.33 -17.42 21.29
N GLN A 308 18.56 -17.85 21.01
CA GLN A 308 19.53 -18.19 22.05
C GLN A 308 19.96 -16.95 22.86
N GLN A 309 20.24 -15.83 22.18
CA GLN A 309 20.58 -14.57 22.84
C GLN A 309 19.41 -14.02 23.66
N GLU A 310 18.18 -14.10 23.15
CA GLU A 310 16.96 -13.73 23.89
C GLU A 310 16.75 -14.58 25.14
N ALA A 311 16.98 -15.89 25.05
CA ALA A 311 16.87 -16.78 26.20
C ALA A 311 17.96 -16.49 27.24
N ALA A 312 19.19 -16.24 26.80
CA ALA A 312 20.31 -15.88 27.67
C ALA A 312 20.08 -14.54 28.37
N SER A 313 19.61 -13.52 27.65
CA SER A 313 19.28 -12.20 28.21
C SER A 313 18.15 -12.30 29.25
N ARG A 314 17.10 -13.08 28.98
CA ARG A 314 16.03 -13.32 29.96
C ARG A 314 16.54 -14.03 31.22
N ALA A 315 17.34 -15.07 31.06
CA ALA A 315 17.94 -15.77 32.19
C ALA A 315 18.88 -14.88 33.03
N ALA A 316 19.63 -13.96 32.40
CA ALA A 316 20.51 -13.03 33.09
C ALA A 316 19.73 -11.99 33.94
N MET A 317 18.59 -11.51 33.44
CA MET A 317 17.70 -10.63 34.18
C MET A 317 17.03 -11.35 35.37
N GLU A 318 16.59 -12.59 35.17
CA GLU A 318 16.00 -13.40 36.25
C GLU A 318 17.01 -13.76 37.35
N ASN A 319 18.29 -13.94 36.99
CA ASN A 319 19.37 -14.26 37.93
C ASN A 319 19.96 -13.02 38.65
N GLY A 320 19.42 -11.82 38.42
CA GLY A 320 19.79 -10.60 39.18
C GLY A 320 21.21 -10.09 38.95
N THR A 321 21.83 -10.41 37.82
CA THR A 321 23.24 -10.06 37.52
C THR A 321 23.44 -8.74 36.78
N GLU A 322 22.37 -8.01 36.43
CA GLU A 322 22.44 -6.63 35.95
C GLU A 322 21.95 -5.64 37.02
N GLU A 323 22.86 -5.20 37.90
CA GLU A 323 22.69 -3.93 38.62
C GLU A 323 22.93 -2.75 37.65
N GLY A 324 21.83 -2.24 37.09
CA GLY A 324 21.64 -0.81 36.85
C GLY A 324 22.43 -0.12 35.71
N LEU A 325 21.77 0.04 34.56
CA LEU A 325 21.64 1.35 33.91
C LEU A 325 20.15 1.55 33.58
N GLY A 326 19.48 2.38 34.37
CA GLY A 326 18.06 2.64 34.22
C GLY A 326 17.75 3.35 32.89
N ASP A 327 17.14 2.62 31.96
CA ASP A 327 16.18 3.20 31.02
C ASP A 327 14.78 2.82 31.52
N SER A 328 14.18 3.73 32.29
CA SER A 328 12.83 3.57 32.84
C SER A 328 11.80 3.66 31.71
N SER A 329 11.64 2.59 30.94
CA SER A 329 10.45 2.36 30.10
C SER A 329 10.40 0.92 29.56
N GLU A 330 10.50 -0.09 30.43
CA GLU A 330 10.05 -1.44 30.07
C GLU A 330 8.55 -1.57 30.30
N SER A 331 7.80 -1.65 29.20
CA SER A 331 6.43 -2.14 29.19
C SER A 331 6.42 -3.61 29.60
N VAL A 332 5.66 -3.93 30.65
CA VAL A 332 5.31 -5.30 31.04
C VAL A 332 4.83 -6.08 29.80
N PRO A 333 5.28 -7.33 29.57
CA PRO A 333 4.70 -8.16 28.53
C PRO A 333 3.22 -8.34 28.86
N ALA A 334 2.32 -7.96 27.96
CA ALA A 334 0.90 -8.24 28.10
C ALA A 334 0.71 -9.77 28.11
N ALA A 335 0.68 -10.36 29.30
CA ALA A 335 0.21 -11.71 29.50
C ALA A 335 -1.29 -11.70 29.20
N PHE A 336 -1.68 -12.29 28.07
CA PHE A 336 -3.08 -12.63 27.83
C PHE A 336 -3.50 -13.65 28.90
N PRO A 337 -4.67 -13.48 29.56
CA PRO A 337 -5.18 -14.49 30.46
C PRO A 337 -5.39 -15.81 29.71
N GLN A 338 -4.81 -16.89 30.23
CA GLN A 338 -5.12 -18.25 29.78
C GLN A 338 -6.57 -18.59 30.15
N ASP A 339 -7.30 -19.09 29.14
CA ASP A 339 -8.56 -19.85 29.22
C ASP A 339 -9.50 -19.52 30.39
N MET A 340 -10.34 -18.50 30.21
CA MET A 340 -11.62 -18.44 30.93
C MET A 340 -12.58 -19.47 30.31
N GLN A 341 -12.66 -20.65 30.94
CA GLN A 341 -13.80 -21.54 30.78
C GLN A 341 -15.07 -20.79 31.18
N MET A 342 -15.99 -20.59 30.24
CA MET A 342 -17.33 -20.10 30.56
C MET A 342 -18.11 -21.22 31.25
N GLU A 343 -18.21 -21.15 32.57
CA GLU A 343 -19.22 -21.88 33.34
C GLU A 343 -20.59 -21.24 33.11
N GLU A 344 -21.44 -21.86 32.29
CA GLU A 344 -22.87 -21.56 32.24
C GLU A 344 -23.54 -22.07 33.53
N THR A 345 -23.74 -21.16 34.48
CA THR A 345 -24.65 -21.39 35.61
C THR A 345 -26.02 -20.80 35.29
N HIS A 346 -26.98 -21.69 35.02
CA HIS A 346 -28.41 -21.37 34.94
C HIS A 346 -28.99 -21.14 36.33
N GLU A 347 -29.65 -20.00 36.57
CA GLU A 347 -30.64 -19.84 37.65
C GLU A 347 -31.74 -18.81 37.29
N PRO A 348 -32.94 -18.91 37.92
CA PRO A 348 -34.21 -18.80 37.20
C PRO A 348 -35.02 -17.49 37.39
N VAL A 349 -36.08 -17.39 36.58
CA VAL A 349 -37.05 -16.29 36.44
C VAL A 349 -37.76 -15.90 37.76
N ARG A 350 -37.83 -14.59 38.07
CA ARG A 350 -38.84 -14.03 38.98
C ARG A 350 -39.28 -12.60 38.61
N ASN A 351 -40.59 -12.37 38.70
CA ASN A 351 -41.39 -11.25 38.17
C ASN A 351 -41.27 -9.89 38.91
N ASN A 352 -41.13 -8.79 38.13
CA ASN A 352 -41.65 -7.39 38.21
C ASN A 352 -41.68 -6.56 39.52
N PRO A 353 -41.74 -5.19 39.49
CA PRO A 353 -42.06 -4.27 38.37
C PRO A 353 -41.13 -3.03 38.16
N LEU A 354 -41.31 -2.35 37.01
CA LEU A 354 -40.80 -1.02 36.58
C LEU A 354 -41.24 0.14 37.53
N PRO A 355 -40.59 1.35 37.57
CA PRO A 355 -40.26 2.17 36.39
C PRO A 355 -39.02 3.12 36.45
N VAL A 356 -38.68 3.69 35.29
CA VAL A 356 -38.42 5.12 34.99
C VAL A 356 -37.33 5.29 33.92
N ALA A 357 -37.74 5.91 32.82
CA ALA A 357 -36.97 6.24 31.63
C ALA A 357 -35.77 7.16 31.90
N ARG A 358 -34.63 6.88 31.26
CA ARG A 358 -33.55 7.87 31.06
C ARG A 358 -33.57 8.35 29.62
N ARG A 359 -33.43 9.67 29.50
CA ARG A 359 -33.81 10.52 28.37
C ARG A 359 -32.75 10.55 27.27
N TYR A 360 -33.21 10.94 26.09
CA TYR A 360 -32.53 11.03 24.80
C TYR A 360 -31.59 12.25 24.66
N GLU A 361 -31.17 12.89 25.77
CA GLU A 361 -30.54 14.22 25.75
C GLU A 361 -29.01 14.23 25.97
N ASP A 362 -28.37 13.07 26.12
CA ASP A 362 -26.91 12.98 26.34
C ASP A 362 -26.08 12.80 25.05
N GLN A 363 -26.66 13.05 23.87
CA GLN A 363 -25.93 13.06 22.59
C GLN A 363 -26.26 14.29 21.76
N MET A 364 -25.62 15.42 22.07
CA MET A 364 -25.64 16.59 21.18
C MET A 364 -24.23 17.23 21.12
N VAL A 365 -23.67 17.25 19.92
CA VAL A 365 -22.41 17.94 19.53
C VAL A 365 -22.72 19.42 19.27
N PRO A 366 -21.90 20.41 19.68
CA PRO A 366 -22.23 21.82 19.49
C PRO A 366 -22.08 22.27 18.03
N SER A 367 -23.15 22.81 17.45
CA SER A 367 -23.16 23.55 16.18
C SER A 367 -22.88 25.04 16.43
N ILE A 368 -21.88 25.60 15.75
CA ILE A 368 -21.58 27.03 15.77
C ILE A 368 -22.61 27.76 14.91
N THR A 369 -23.43 28.60 15.53
CA THR A 369 -24.31 29.55 14.83
C THR A 369 -23.84 30.97 15.12
N SER A 370 -23.73 31.73 14.03
CA SER A 370 -23.59 33.18 13.94
C SER A 370 -24.60 33.93 14.82
N SER A 371 -24.15 34.97 15.53
CA SER A 371 -24.93 36.19 15.86
C SER A 371 -24.07 37.26 16.54
N LEU A 372 -23.76 38.35 15.84
CA LEU A 372 -23.68 39.69 16.43
C LEU A 372 -24.40 40.69 15.50
N LEU A 373 -25.56 41.14 15.99
CA LEU A 373 -26.34 42.32 15.61
C LEU A 373 -25.84 43.49 16.51
N ARG A 374 -25.91 44.80 16.24
CA ARG A 374 -26.40 45.72 15.19
C ARG A 374 -26.05 47.13 15.74
N VAL A 375 -25.74 48.14 14.92
CA VAL A 375 -26.20 49.55 15.08
C VAL A 375 -26.15 50.22 13.69
N GLU A 376 -27.26 50.86 13.33
CA GLU A 376 -27.52 51.61 12.09
C GLU A 376 -27.08 53.08 12.24
N GLU A 377 -26.69 53.72 11.13
CA GLU A 377 -26.97 55.14 10.85
C GLU A 377 -26.96 55.38 9.33
N GLU A 378 -27.93 56.17 8.87
CA GLU A 378 -28.34 56.45 7.48
C GLU A 378 -27.48 57.54 6.79
N GLU A 379 -27.41 57.55 5.45
CA GLU A 379 -27.96 58.64 4.59
C GLU A 379 -27.61 58.52 3.08
N THR A 380 -28.68 58.36 2.27
CA THR A 380 -29.03 59.06 1.00
C THR A 380 -28.42 58.80 -0.41
N SER A 381 -29.37 58.49 -1.32
CA SER A 381 -29.53 58.82 -2.75
C SER A 381 -28.76 58.01 -3.82
N SER A 382 -29.27 57.64 -5.01
CA SER A 382 -30.56 57.82 -5.69
C SER A 382 -30.64 56.91 -6.95
N ASP A 383 -31.87 56.72 -7.48
CA ASP A 383 -32.29 56.36 -8.86
C ASP A 383 -32.75 54.93 -9.27
N LEU A 384 -34.02 54.65 -8.92
CA LEU A 384 -35.19 54.20 -9.72
C LEU A 384 -35.02 53.76 -11.21
N ARG A 385 -35.56 52.58 -11.59
CA ARG A 385 -36.95 52.35 -12.11
C ARG A 385 -37.22 50.87 -12.54
N HIS A 386 -38.33 50.33 -11.99
CA HIS A 386 -39.34 49.32 -12.42
C HIS A 386 -39.07 48.32 -13.58
N SER A 387 -39.50 47.05 -13.54
CA SER A 387 -40.88 46.56 -13.30
C SER A 387 -40.97 45.07 -12.88
N ALA A 388 -42.11 44.69 -12.32
CA ALA A 388 -42.47 43.45 -11.61
C ALA A 388 -42.89 42.25 -12.50
N GLU A 389 -42.83 41.02 -11.96
CA GLU A 389 -43.98 40.10 -11.78
C GLU A 389 -43.59 38.78 -11.05
N GLU A 390 -44.61 38.11 -10.53
CA GLU A 390 -44.75 37.23 -9.35
C GLU A 390 -44.20 35.79 -9.45
N SER A 391 -43.61 35.26 -8.36
CA SER A 391 -44.14 34.23 -7.42
C SER A 391 -44.66 32.91 -8.02
N SER A 392 -43.97 31.80 -7.73
CA SER A 392 -44.57 30.68 -6.97
C SER A 392 -43.60 29.51 -6.78
N ARG A 393 -43.57 29.03 -5.54
CA ARG A 393 -42.80 27.91 -4.99
C ARG A 393 -43.74 26.69 -4.96
N ALA A 394 -43.30 25.52 -5.42
CA ALA A 394 -44.09 24.29 -5.36
C ALA A 394 -43.58 23.34 -4.28
N GLU A 395 -44.47 23.01 -3.35
CA GLU A 395 -44.32 22.05 -2.26
C GLU A 395 -44.66 20.61 -2.71
N VAL A 396 -44.12 19.65 -1.96
CA VAL A 396 -44.31 18.20 -2.10
C VAL A 396 -45.53 17.75 -1.28
N PRO A 397 -46.39 16.83 -1.77
CA PRO A 397 -47.37 16.17 -0.92
C PRO A 397 -46.98 14.72 -0.58
N VAL A 398 -47.14 14.38 0.70
CA VAL A 398 -47.25 13.03 1.26
C VAL A 398 -48.67 12.90 1.80
N THR A 399 -49.37 11.78 1.55
CA THR A 399 -50.19 11.06 2.56
C THR A 399 -50.79 9.76 2.02
N ALA A 400 -51.23 8.92 2.96
CA ALA A 400 -51.32 7.47 2.95
C ALA A 400 -52.69 6.88 2.55
N ASN A 401 -52.63 5.60 2.15
CA ASN A 401 -53.53 4.45 2.36
C ASN A 401 -54.99 4.65 2.83
N ALA A 402 -55.94 3.92 2.22
CA ALA A 402 -56.33 2.54 2.62
C ALA A 402 -57.57 2.05 1.83
N GLN A 403 -57.59 0.76 1.40
CA GLN A 403 -58.57 -0.27 1.83
C GLN A 403 -58.53 -1.57 0.99
N GLN A 404 -58.18 -2.66 1.68
CA GLN A 404 -58.81 -3.99 1.78
C GLN A 404 -59.32 -4.75 0.54
N ASN A 405 -58.86 -6.00 0.39
CA ASN A 405 -59.75 -7.17 0.45
C ASN A 405 -59.04 -8.45 0.89
N VAL A 406 -59.83 -9.33 1.54
CA VAL A 406 -59.49 -10.50 2.36
C VAL A 406 -59.60 -11.81 1.56
N GLY A 407 -58.82 -12.84 1.92
CA GLY A 407 -59.09 -14.23 1.54
C GLY A 407 -58.04 -15.22 2.03
N VAL A 408 -58.41 -16.08 2.97
CA VAL A 408 -57.59 -16.95 3.85
C VAL A 408 -57.48 -18.38 3.30
N THR A 409 -56.37 -19.11 3.53
CA THR A 409 -56.33 -20.41 4.27
C THR A 409 -54.98 -21.19 4.22
N LEU A 410 -54.45 -21.41 5.43
CA LEU A 410 -53.86 -22.62 6.05
C LEU A 410 -52.72 -23.46 5.43
N ASN A 411 -51.64 -23.54 6.20
CA ASN A 411 -50.56 -24.54 6.22
C ASN A 411 -50.91 -25.72 7.16
N GLU A 412 -50.43 -26.93 6.83
CA GLU A 412 -50.01 -27.95 7.81
C GLU A 412 -48.90 -28.88 7.27
N ARG A 413 -47.82 -29.03 8.06
CA ARG A 413 -46.99 -30.23 8.37
C ARG A 413 -46.28 -30.96 7.20
N MET A 414 -45.14 -31.66 7.32
CA MET A 414 -44.40 -32.25 8.44
C MET A 414 -42.93 -32.57 8.02
N LEU A 415 -42.09 -32.86 9.02
CA LEU A 415 -40.69 -33.33 8.95
C LEU A 415 -40.41 -34.49 7.99
N GLN A 416 -39.19 -34.53 7.42
CA GLN A 416 -38.36 -35.74 7.41
C GLN A 416 -36.87 -35.47 7.12
N THR A 417 -36.04 -36.12 7.94
CA THR A 417 -34.58 -36.26 7.89
C THR A 417 -34.16 -37.22 6.78
N THR A 418 -33.03 -36.94 6.12
CA THR A 418 -32.14 -38.01 5.62
C THR A 418 -30.72 -37.51 5.36
N ASN A 419 -29.77 -38.24 5.95
CA ASN A 419 -28.33 -38.16 5.76
C ASN A 419 -27.94 -38.89 4.46
N ARG A 420 -27.03 -38.36 3.64
CA ARG A 420 -26.03 -39.17 2.91
C ARG A 420 -24.95 -38.34 2.19
N ASN A 421 -23.70 -38.66 2.54
CA ASN A 421 -22.47 -38.41 1.79
C ASN A 421 -22.55 -38.96 0.36
N ALA A 422 -21.93 -38.27 -0.60
CA ALA A 422 -21.16 -38.89 -1.69
C ALA A 422 -20.26 -37.86 -2.41
N GLN A 423 -18.98 -38.22 -2.51
CA GLN A 423 -17.99 -37.66 -3.42
C GLN A 423 -18.37 -37.95 -4.89
N THR A 424 -18.02 -37.06 -5.82
CA THR A 424 -17.83 -37.38 -7.25
C THR A 424 -16.94 -36.29 -7.86
N GLN A 425 -15.64 -36.53 -7.93
CA GLN A 425 -14.89 -37.05 -9.10
C GLN A 425 -14.74 -36.04 -10.24
N TYR A 426 -13.47 -35.66 -10.42
CA TYR A 426 -12.87 -35.09 -11.61
C TYR A 426 -13.17 -35.95 -12.84
N ASN A 427 -13.48 -35.32 -13.97
CA ASN A 427 -13.20 -35.88 -15.28
C ASN A 427 -12.74 -34.76 -16.23
N THR A 428 -11.46 -34.84 -16.57
CA THR A 428 -10.78 -34.13 -17.65
C THR A 428 -11.16 -34.77 -18.97
N THR A 429 -11.47 -33.98 -19.99
CA THR A 429 -11.46 -34.43 -21.38
C THR A 429 -10.79 -33.36 -22.24
N MET A 430 -9.59 -33.71 -22.72
CA MET A 430 -8.91 -33.04 -23.83
C MET A 430 -9.67 -33.35 -25.12
N GLU A 431 -9.95 -32.32 -25.93
CA GLU A 431 -10.10 -32.49 -27.37
C GLU A 431 -9.22 -31.47 -28.11
N LEU A 432 -8.32 -32.03 -28.91
CA LEU A 432 -7.51 -31.37 -29.92
C LEU A 432 -8.37 -31.03 -31.14
N ARG A 433 -8.27 -29.82 -31.68
CA ARG A 433 -8.54 -29.57 -33.11
C ARG A 433 -7.70 -28.40 -33.64
N ASN A 434 -6.77 -28.74 -34.53
CA ASN A 434 -6.11 -27.86 -35.50
C ASN A 434 -7.08 -27.58 -36.67
N VAL A 435 -7.04 -26.36 -37.24
CA VAL A 435 -7.15 -25.93 -38.67
C VAL A 435 -7.08 -24.38 -38.63
N ALA A 436 -5.96 -23.73 -38.97
CA ALA A 436 -5.55 -23.18 -40.27
C ALA A 436 -6.40 -22.00 -40.82
N GLU A 437 -5.72 -20.84 -40.90
CA GLU A 437 -5.83 -19.65 -41.78
C GLU A 437 -7.18 -19.28 -42.43
N ASP A 438 -7.63 -18.03 -42.19
CA ASP A 438 -7.95 -17.14 -43.30
C ASP A 438 -7.94 -15.64 -42.91
N SER A 439 -7.45 -14.83 -43.84
CA SER A 439 -7.29 -13.39 -43.78
C SER A 439 -8.52 -12.65 -44.30
N ALA A 440 -9.02 -11.63 -43.60
CA ALA A 440 -9.71 -10.50 -44.23
C ALA A 440 -9.77 -9.28 -43.32
N VAL A 441 -9.60 -8.15 -43.98
CA VAL A 441 -9.46 -6.77 -43.51
C VAL A 441 -10.79 -6.21 -43.06
N GLU A 442 -10.85 -5.50 -41.93
CA GLU A 442 -11.79 -4.39 -41.77
C GLU A 442 -11.29 -3.35 -40.77
N SER A 443 -11.32 -2.10 -41.23
CA SER A 443 -10.79 -0.91 -40.59
C SER A 443 -11.68 -0.41 -39.47
N SER A 444 -11.12 -0.12 -38.30
CA SER A 444 -11.73 0.81 -37.34
C SER A 444 -10.68 1.76 -36.78
N SER A 445 -10.88 3.03 -37.11
CA SER A 445 -10.10 4.20 -36.70
C SER A 445 -9.94 4.30 -35.18
N GLY A 446 -8.71 4.08 -34.70
CA GLY A 446 -8.28 4.42 -33.35
C GLY A 446 -7.16 5.45 -33.43
N THR A 447 -7.42 6.65 -32.91
CA THR A 447 -6.45 7.73 -32.74
C THR A 447 -5.29 7.26 -31.85
N ARG A 448 -4.18 6.87 -32.48
CA ARG A 448 -2.90 6.62 -31.82
C ARG A 448 -2.40 7.94 -31.20
N ARG A 449 -2.38 8.02 -29.88
CA ARG A 449 -1.41 8.86 -29.17
C ARG A 449 -0.07 8.14 -29.25
N GLU A 450 0.89 8.76 -29.94
CA GLU A 450 2.31 8.39 -29.86
C GLU A 450 2.73 8.38 -28.39
N ARG A 451 3.17 7.22 -27.91
CA ARG A 451 3.96 7.12 -26.67
C ARG A 451 5.42 7.13 -27.09
N ASP A 452 6.11 8.20 -26.72
CA ASP A 452 7.55 8.27 -26.77
C ASP A 452 8.13 7.20 -25.84
N GLY A 453 8.95 6.30 -26.40
CA GLY A 453 9.72 5.34 -25.65
C GLY A 453 10.76 6.07 -24.81
N GLY A 454 10.51 6.18 -23.51
CA GLY A 454 11.48 6.75 -22.57
C GLY A 454 12.77 5.94 -22.59
N VAL A 455 13.86 6.58 -23.02
CA VAL A 455 15.22 6.05 -22.89
C VAL A 455 15.54 5.93 -21.41
N VAL A 456 15.73 4.71 -20.92
CA VAL A 456 16.28 4.45 -19.58
C VAL A 456 17.70 5.02 -19.55
N PRO A 457 18.05 5.91 -18.59
CA PRO A 457 19.39 6.47 -18.53
C PRO A 457 20.44 5.36 -18.35
N VAL A 458 21.40 5.28 -19.27
CA VAL A 458 22.55 4.38 -19.12
C VAL A 458 23.46 4.95 -18.04
N TRP A 459 23.71 4.15 -17.02
CA TRP A 459 24.58 4.50 -15.90
C TRP A 459 26.03 4.69 -16.38
N SER A 460 26.62 5.84 -16.07
CA SER A 460 28.08 6.05 -16.12
C SER A 460 28.54 6.37 -14.69
N PRO A 461 29.53 5.64 -14.14
CA PRO A 461 30.02 5.93 -12.80
C PRO A 461 30.67 7.32 -12.73
N PRO A 462 30.41 8.11 -11.68
CA PRO A 462 31.20 9.31 -11.44
C PRO A 462 32.62 8.90 -11.05
N ALA A 463 33.61 9.39 -11.79
CA ALA A 463 35.00 9.35 -11.38
C ALA A 463 35.19 10.37 -10.23
N SER A 464 35.06 9.93 -8.99
CA SER A 464 35.54 10.70 -7.84
C SER A 464 36.30 9.77 -6.89
N SER A 465 37.61 9.94 -6.93
CA SER A 465 38.55 9.52 -5.90
C SER A 465 38.17 10.16 -4.57
N TYR A 466 37.61 9.38 -3.65
CA TYR A 466 37.62 9.75 -2.24
C TYR A 466 38.78 9.05 -1.57
N SER A 467 39.78 9.85 -1.23
CA SER A 467 40.91 9.51 -0.38
C SER A 467 40.43 9.11 1.02
N GLU A 468 40.98 8.01 1.50
CA GLU A 468 40.99 7.56 2.88
C GLU A 468 41.34 8.71 3.83
N GLN A 469 40.55 8.85 4.89
CA GLN A 469 40.99 9.20 6.26
C GLN A 469 39.73 9.35 7.11
N PHE A 470 39.50 8.44 8.05
CA PHE A 470 39.30 8.76 9.46
C PHE A 470 39.51 7.47 10.27
N VAL A 471 40.44 7.58 11.22
CA VAL A 471 40.90 6.58 12.19
C VAL A 471 39.87 6.40 13.29
#